data_AF-A0A2T2SUM4-F1
#
_entry.id   AF-A0A2T2SUM4-F1
#
_cell.length_a   1.000
_cell.length_b   1.000
_cell.length_c   1.000
_cell.angle_alpha   90.00
_cell.angle_beta   90.00
_cell.angle_gamma   90.00
#
_symmetry.space_group_name_H-M   'P 1'
#
loop_
_entity.id
_entity.type
_entity.pdbx_description
1 polymer ?
#
loop_
_entity_poly.entity_id
_entity_poly.type
_entity_poly.pdbx_seq_one_letter_code
_entity_poly.pdbx_strand_id
1 'polypeptide(L)'
;MIELDVIDSETADADAGAADRGDSGPTFWRHWSESETDDRDEGNDLTEFAPGDSEPPSGASRRQFLQLMGAAMAMAGLAGCRRPEEKILPYARDPETVMPGIADHYATGMPFRGVLRPVVAESHEGRPTKIEGNGEHPMGQNGTGPYAQASVLNLYDPDRSRSVRQEGSQASWNDFVSFCRQL
;
A
#
# COMPACT_ATOMS: atom_id res chain seq x y z
N MET A 1 -26.48 -38.07 36.95
CA MET A 1 -26.59 -37.14 38.10
C MET A 1 -25.95 -37.85 39.27
N ILE A 2 -24.67 -37.57 39.51
CA ILE A 2 -23.89 -38.03 40.65
C ILE A 2 -23.21 -36.74 41.12
N GLU A 3 -23.57 -36.27 42.32
CA GLU A 3 -22.89 -35.18 43.01
C GLU A 3 -21.69 -35.75 43.76
N LEU A 4 -20.60 -34.99 43.80
CA LEU A 4 -19.41 -35.27 44.58
C LEU A 4 -19.22 -34.12 45.58
N ASP A 5 -19.12 -34.47 46.86
CA ASP A 5 -18.98 -33.53 47.96
C ASP A 5 -17.63 -32.80 47.91
N VAL A 6 -17.69 -31.49 48.12
CA VAL A 6 -16.54 -30.58 48.19
C VAL A 6 -15.85 -30.75 49.53
N ILE A 7 -14.58 -31.16 49.51
CA ILE A 7 -13.72 -31.20 50.71
C ILE A 7 -13.09 -29.81 50.89
N ASP A 8 -13.37 -29.18 52.03
CA ASP A 8 -12.84 -27.87 52.40
C ASP A 8 -11.48 -28.00 53.11
N SER A 9 -10.69 -26.93 53.05
CA SER A 9 -9.27 -26.84 53.36
C SER A 9 -8.89 -26.84 54.85
N GLU A 10 -9.86 -26.94 55.79
CA GLU A 10 -9.59 -26.81 57.23
C GLU A 10 -9.42 -28.14 58.00
N THR A 11 -9.64 -29.31 57.38
CA THR A 11 -9.47 -30.60 58.09
C THR A 11 -8.07 -31.21 57.96
N ALA A 12 -7.12 -30.51 57.32
CA ALA A 12 -5.77 -31.00 57.05
C ALA A 12 -4.79 -30.84 58.24
N ASP A 13 -5.13 -30.08 59.28
CA ASP A 13 -4.20 -29.67 60.34
C ASP A 13 -4.44 -30.33 61.72
N ALA A 14 -5.04 -31.53 61.77
CA ALA A 14 -5.51 -32.12 63.03
C ALA A 14 -4.73 -33.32 63.59
N ASP A 15 -3.56 -33.70 63.07
CA ASP A 15 -2.80 -34.80 63.71
C ASP A 15 -1.27 -34.68 63.56
N ALA A 16 -0.73 -33.55 64.03
CA ALA A 16 0.70 -33.38 64.27
C ALA A 16 0.96 -33.40 65.78
N GLY A 17 1.10 -34.60 66.35
CA GLY A 17 1.34 -34.76 67.78
C GLY A 17 1.98 -36.09 68.15
N ALA A 18 3.30 -36.22 67.98
CA ALA A 18 4.15 -37.05 68.84
C ALA A 18 5.63 -36.80 68.55
N ALA A 19 6.30 -36.11 69.47
CA ALA A 19 7.75 -36.16 69.58
C ALA A 19 8.19 -37.44 70.30
N ASP A 20 9.40 -37.87 69.97
CA ASP A 20 10.32 -38.72 70.75
C ASP A 20 10.05 -40.23 70.77
N ARG A 21 10.93 -40.98 70.08
CA ARG A 21 11.92 -41.87 70.72
C ARG A 21 12.81 -42.54 69.69
N GLY A 22 14.10 -42.28 69.83
CA GLY A 22 15.14 -43.02 69.13
C GLY A 22 15.18 -44.49 69.54
N ASP A 23 15.49 -45.34 68.56
CA ASP A 23 16.37 -46.47 68.78
C ASP A 23 17.26 -46.67 67.55
N SER A 24 18.52 -46.95 67.84
CA SER A 24 19.66 -46.93 66.92
C SER A 24 19.79 -48.22 66.11
N GLY A 25 19.72 -48.11 64.78
CA GLY A 25 20.11 -49.14 63.81
C GLY A 25 20.55 -48.49 62.49
N PRO A 26 21.32 -49.19 61.62
CA PRO A 26 21.76 -48.62 60.35
C PRO A 26 20.56 -48.32 59.44
N THR A 27 20.40 -47.06 59.06
CA THR A 27 19.37 -46.61 58.13
C THR A 27 19.79 -46.96 56.70
N PHE A 28 19.16 -47.97 56.10
CA PHE A 28 19.53 -48.46 54.77
C PHE A 28 18.92 -47.65 53.61
N TRP A 29 17.97 -46.77 53.90
CA TRP A 29 17.22 -46.02 52.89
C TRP A 29 16.92 -44.62 53.39
N ARG A 30 17.17 -43.61 52.54
CA ARG A 30 16.85 -42.19 52.80
C ARG A 30 15.57 -41.79 52.08
N HIS A 31 14.81 -40.90 52.70
CA HIS A 31 13.63 -40.29 52.08
C HIS A 31 14.07 -39.16 51.13
N TRP A 32 13.32 -38.90 50.05
CA TRP A 32 13.69 -37.91 49.02
C TRP A 32 13.94 -36.51 49.61
N SER A 33 13.15 -36.10 50.61
CA SER A 33 13.31 -34.81 51.31
C SER A 33 14.63 -34.68 52.10
N GLU A 34 15.38 -35.76 52.33
CA GLU A 34 16.70 -35.74 52.98
C GLU A 34 17.86 -35.65 51.97
N SER A 35 17.59 -35.82 50.68
CA SER A 35 18.59 -35.67 49.61
C SER A 35 18.76 -34.22 49.15
N GLU A 36 17.81 -33.33 49.51
CA GLU A 36 17.81 -31.93 49.10
C GLU A 36 18.75 -31.04 49.95
N THR A 37 19.43 -31.60 50.96
CA THR A 37 20.30 -30.85 51.89
C THR A 37 21.79 -31.20 51.83
N ASP A 38 22.24 -31.93 50.79
CA ASP A 38 23.67 -32.06 50.52
C ASP A 38 24.01 -31.14 49.35
N ASP A 39 24.81 -30.10 49.61
CA ASP A 39 25.39 -29.18 48.62
C ASP A 39 26.39 -29.90 47.70
N ARG A 40 25.95 -30.96 47.00
CA ARG A 40 26.74 -31.82 46.11
C ARG A 40 26.19 -31.94 44.69
N ASP A 41 25.37 -30.98 44.27
CA ASP A 41 24.92 -30.87 42.86
C ASP A 41 25.37 -29.55 42.20
N GLU A 42 26.56 -29.07 42.56
CA GLU A 42 27.28 -28.04 41.77
C GLU A 42 28.23 -28.71 40.75
N GLY A 43 27.72 -29.72 40.04
CA GLY A 43 28.51 -30.59 39.19
C GLY A 43 27.95 -30.74 37.78
N ASN A 44 27.82 -29.65 37.03
CA ASN A 44 27.77 -29.63 35.57
C ASN A 44 26.97 -30.78 34.91
N ASP A 45 25.64 -30.65 34.91
CA ASP A 45 24.67 -31.56 34.26
C ASP A 45 24.78 -31.61 32.71
N LEU A 46 25.91 -31.13 32.15
CA LEU A 46 26.18 -31.02 30.71
C LEU A 46 27.12 -32.13 30.20
N THR A 47 27.50 -33.11 31.02
CA THR A 47 28.37 -34.24 30.61
C THR A 47 27.63 -35.52 30.24
N GLU A 48 26.29 -35.56 30.27
CA GLU A 48 25.53 -36.76 29.86
C GLU A 48 25.53 -36.97 28.33
N PHE A 49 25.67 -35.89 27.53
CA PHE A 49 25.60 -35.94 26.08
C PHE A 49 26.93 -35.60 25.41
N ALA A 50 27.14 -36.10 24.19
CA ALA A 50 28.33 -35.80 23.41
C ALA A 50 28.43 -34.29 23.12
N PRO A 51 29.65 -33.70 23.03
CA PRO A 51 29.82 -32.29 22.72
C PRO A 51 29.12 -31.91 21.41
N GLY A 52 28.09 -31.05 21.49
CA GLY A 52 27.28 -30.60 20.36
C GLY A 52 25.84 -31.12 20.31
N ASP A 53 25.50 -32.18 21.06
CA ASP A 53 24.13 -32.75 21.08
C ASP A 53 23.17 -31.97 22.00
N SER A 54 23.70 -31.29 23.03
CA SER A 54 22.92 -30.41 23.93
C SER A 54 22.88 -28.96 23.47
N GLU A 55 23.56 -28.61 22.37
CA GLU A 55 23.66 -27.23 21.93
C GLU A 55 22.41 -26.87 21.09
N PRO A 56 21.65 -25.81 21.46
CA PRO A 56 20.52 -25.37 20.65
C PRO A 56 20.99 -25.08 19.22
N PRO A 57 20.18 -25.39 18.19
CA PRO A 57 20.60 -25.32 16.79
C PRO A 57 21.21 -23.95 16.48
N SER A 58 22.52 -23.94 16.20
CA SER A 58 23.29 -22.73 15.94
C SER A 58 23.16 -22.36 14.45
N GLY A 59 22.51 -21.21 14.20
CA GLY A 59 22.26 -20.70 12.85
C GLY A 59 20.91 -19.98 12.73
N ALA A 60 20.63 -19.41 11.57
CA ALA A 60 19.33 -18.81 11.30
C ALA A 60 18.26 -19.90 11.14
N SER A 61 17.40 -20.07 12.13
CA SER A 61 16.27 -21.00 12.02
C SER A 61 15.27 -20.53 10.96
N ARG A 62 14.53 -21.45 10.32
CA ARG A 62 13.44 -21.12 9.38
C ARG A 62 12.44 -20.14 10.00
N ARG A 63 12.16 -20.30 11.30
CA ARG A 63 11.30 -19.41 12.08
C ARG A 63 11.87 -18.00 12.15
N GLN A 64 13.16 -17.86 12.44
CA GLN A 64 13.84 -16.57 12.53
C GLN A 64 13.89 -15.85 11.18
N PHE A 65 14.08 -16.58 10.08
CA PHE A 65 13.97 -16.02 8.73
C PHE A 65 12.56 -15.50 8.42
N LEU A 66 11.52 -16.30 8.68
CA LEU A 66 10.13 -15.90 8.46
C LEU A 66 9.71 -14.73 9.36
N GLN A 67 10.20 -14.68 10.60
CA GLN A 67 9.97 -13.58 11.51
C GLN A 67 10.61 -12.28 11.02
N LEU A 68 11.83 -12.35 10.49
CA LEU A 68 12.52 -11.19 9.92
C LEU A 68 11.84 -10.69 8.64
N MET A 69 11.46 -11.61 7.74
CA MET A 69 10.72 -11.28 6.50
C MET A 69 9.34 -10.70 6.79
N GLY A 70 8.60 -11.29 7.74
CA GLY A 70 7.31 -10.77 8.20
C GLY A 70 7.43 -9.38 8.83
N ALA A 71 8.44 -9.15 9.67
CA ALA A 71 8.72 -7.84 10.24
C ALA A 71 9.08 -6.80 9.16
N ALA A 72 9.89 -7.18 8.17
CA ALA A 72 10.26 -6.30 7.05
C ALA A 72 9.03 -5.92 6.20
N MET A 73 8.16 -6.89 5.87
CA MET A 73 6.92 -6.61 5.13
C MET A 73 5.93 -5.77 5.94
N ALA A 74 5.79 -6.02 7.25
CA ALA A 74 4.94 -5.21 8.12
C ALA A 74 5.40 -3.74 8.18
N MET A 75 6.69 -3.51 8.36
CA MET A 75 7.27 -2.16 8.39
C MET A 75 7.15 -1.44 7.03
N ALA A 76 7.36 -2.16 5.92
CA ALA A 76 7.14 -1.62 4.57
C ALA A 76 5.66 -1.29 4.31
N GLY A 77 4.74 -2.12 4.83
CA GLY A 77 3.29 -1.93 4.70
C GLY A 77 2.76 -0.69 5.43
N LEU A 78 3.39 -0.27 6.53
CA LEU A 78 3.00 0.94 7.26
C LEU A 78 3.16 2.23 6.44
N ALA A 79 4.08 2.25 5.46
CA ALA A 79 4.27 3.39 4.57
C ALA A 79 3.26 3.45 3.41
N GLY A 80 2.51 2.36 3.16
CA GLY A 80 1.60 2.25 2.01
C GLY A 80 0.21 2.85 2.19
N CYS A 81 -0.21 3.16 3.42
CA CYS A 81 -1.59 3.57 3.73
C CYS A 81 -1.83 5.09 3.79
N ARG A 82 -0.94 5.92 3.23
CA ARG A 82 -1.17 7.37 3.20
C ARG A 82 -1.81 7.79 1.88
N ARG A 83 -3.03 8.33 1.95
CA ARG A 83 -3.66 9.00 0.80
C ARG A 83 -2.78 10.19 0.40
N PRO A 84 -2.41 10.33 -0.89
CA PRO A 84 -1.68 11.51 -1.34
C PRO A 84 -2.51 12.77 -1.09
N GLU A 85 -1.85 13.85 -0.71
CA GLU A 85 -2.48 15.15 -0.55
C GLU A 85 -2.72 15.77 -1.93
N GLU A 86 -3.97 15.76 -2.38
CA GLU A 86 -4.39 16.40 -3.63
C GLU A 86 -4.62 17.89 -3.39
N LYS A 87 -4.08 18.72 -4.28
CA LYS A 87 -4.22 20.18 -4.22
C LYS A 87 -5.35 20.63 -5.14
N ILE A 88 -6.27 21.44 -4.61
CA ILE A 88 -7.32 22.09 -5.40
C ILE A 88 -6.84 23.51 -5.69
N LEU A 89 -6.61 23.83 -6.96
CA LEU A 89 -6.15 25.13 -7.41
C LEU A 89 -7.32 25.90 -8.07
N PRO A 90 -7.85 26.97 -7.44
CA PRO A 90 -8.86 27.81 -8.07
C PRO A 90 -8.24 28.72 -9.13
N TYR A 91 -9.08 29.40 -9.92
CA TYR A 91 -8.57 30.39 -10.87
C TYR A 91 -7.95 31.57 -10.12
N ALA A 92 -6.86 32.10 -10.66
CA ALA A 92 -6.28 33.36 -10.16
C ALA A 92 -7.17 34.58 -10.49
N ARG A 93 -7.92 34.48 -11.60
CA ARG A 93 -8.96 35.43 -12.01
C ARG A 93 -10.09 34.61 -12.60
N ASP A 94 -11.22 34.58 -11.90
CA ASP A 94 -12.40 33.85 -12.35
C ASP A 94 -13.00 34.50 -13.61
N PRO A 95 -13.19 33.74 -14.70
CA PRO A 95 -13.98 34.19 -15.84
C PRO A 95 -15.48 34.08 -15.54
N GLU A 96 -16.27 35.07 -15.96
CA GLU A 96 -17.72 35.11 -15.70
C GLU A 96 -18.51 34.02 -16.44
N THR A 97 -17.97 33.51 -17.55
CA THR A 97 -18.67 32.59 -18.46
C THR A 97 -18.48 31.12 -18.11
N VAL A 98 -17.57 30.77 -17.21
CA VAL A 98 -17.21 29.37 -16.92
C VAL A 98 -17.51 29.06 -15.47
N MET A 99 -18.34 28.05 -15.23
CA MET A 99 -18.64 27.58 -13.88
C MET A 99 -17.97 26.21 -13.64
N PRO A 100 -17.05 26.08 -12.66
CA PRO A 100 -16.37 24.82 -12.39
C PRO A 100 -17.34 23.68 -12.14
N GLY A 101 -17.11 22.54 -12.80
CA GLY A 101 -17.94 21.33 -12.69
C GLY A 101 -19.14 21.28 -13.63
N ILE A 102 -19.45 22.35 -14.38
CA ILE A 102 -20.47 22.33 -15.43
C ILE A 102 -19.79 22.47 -16.80
N ALA A 103 -20.17 21.59 -17.72
CA ALA A 103 -19.63 21.60 -19.07
C ALA A 103 -20.29 22.69 -19.93
N ASP A 104 -19.44 23.46 -20.62
CA ASP A 104 -19.87 24.43 -21.63
C ASP A 104 -19.89 23.78 -23.02
N HIS A 105 -20.81 24.21 -23.87
CA HIS A 105 -20.98 23.68 -25.22
C HIS A 105 -20.68 24.77 -26.25
N TYR A 106 -19.67 24.54 -27.08
CA TYR A 106 -19.23 25.48 -28.11
C TYR A 106 -19.52 24.96 -29.51
N ALA A 107 -20.30 25.70 -30.31
CA ALA A 107 -20.49 25.39 -31.72
C ALA A 107 -19.19 25.70 -32.50
N THR A 108 -18.63 24.68 -33.15
CA THR A 108 -17.37 24.77 -33.92
C THR A 108 -17.43 23.90 -35.19
N GLY A 109 -16.33 23.83 -35.93
CA GLY A 109 -16.23 23.07 -37.17
C GLY A 109 -14.93 22.27 -37.27
N MET A 110 -15.04 21.00 -37.62
CA MET A 110 -13.90 20.13 -37.87
C MET A 110 -13.60 20.05 -39.38
N PRO A 111 -12.45 20.55 -39.86
CA PRO A 111 -12.06 20.34 -41.25
C PRO A 111 -11.69 18.87 -41.45
N PHE A 112 -12.37 18.19 -42.38
CA PHE A 112 -12.09 16.80 -42.70
C PHE A 112 -12.28 16.54 -44.20
N ARG A 113 -11.20 16.09 -44.87
CA ARG A 113 -11.16 15.78 -46.30
C ARG A 113 -11.66 16.91 -47.20
N GLY A 114 -11.26 18.15 -46.89
CA GLY A 114 -11.60 19.34 -47.68
C GLY A 114 -13.01 19.89 -47.44
N VAL A 115 -13.78 19.31 -46.51
CA VAL A 115 -15.11 19.79 -46.13
C VAL A 115 -15.11 20.13 -44.63
N LEU A 116 -15.82 21.19 -44.25
CA LEU A 116 -16.05 21.52 -42.85
C LEU A 116 -17.24 20.73 -42.30
N ARG A 117 -17.02 19.95 -41.24
CA ARG A 117 -18.09 19.26 -40.51
C ARG A 117 -18.51 20.10 -39.31
N PRO A 118 -19.78 20.51 -39.20
CA PRO A 118 -20.25 21.27 -38.05
C PRO A 118 -20.36 20.35 -36.83
N VAL A 119 -19.79 20.76 -35.71
CA VAL A 119 -19.75 19.98 -34.47
C VAL A 119 -19.95 20.89 -33.26
N VAL A 120 -20.33 20.32 -32.14
CA VAL A 120 -20.39 21.00 -30.84
C VAL A 120 -19.33 20.38 -29.94
N ALA A 121 -18.45 21.20 -29.39
CA ALA A 121 -17.44 20.76 -28.44
C ALA A 121 -17.95 20.97 -27.02
N GLU A 122 -18.03 19.89 -26.25
CA GLU A 122 -18.20 19.93 -24.80
C GLU A 122 -16.84 20.25 -24.17
N SER A 123 -16.81 21.28 -23.34
CA SER A 123 -15.59 21.80 -22.73
C SER A 123 -15.78 22.00 -21.24
N HIS A 124 -14.92 21.36 -20.44
CA HIS A 124 -14.85 21.58 -19.00
C HIS A 124 -13.71 22.55 -18.72
N GLU A 125 -14.00 23.69 -18.09
CA GLU A 125 -12.96 24.67 -17.72
C GLU A 125 -12.03 25.09 -18.88
N GLY A 126 -12.57 25.19 -20.09
CA GLY A 126 -11.82 25.52 -21.31
C GLY A 126 -11.06 24.36 -21.96
N ARG A 127 -11.24 23.12 -21.48
CA ARG A 127 -10.65 21.90 -22.04
C ARG A 127 -11.73 21.11 -22.77
N PRO A 128 -11.69 21.03 -24.12
CA PRO A 128 -12.59 20.17 -24.87
C PRO A 128 -12.42 18.72 -24.44
N THR A 129 -13.46 18.05 -23.97
CA THR A 129 -13.41 16.64 -23.54
C THR A 129 -14.12 15.73 -24.51
N LYS A 130 -15.13 16.26 -25.23
CA LYS A 130 -15.99 15.50 -26.11
C LYS A 130 -16.44 16.35 -27.29
N ILE A 131 -16.62 15.70 -28.44
CA ILE A 131 -17.14 16.33 -29.65
C ILE A 131 -18.45 15.63 -30.00
N GLU A 132 -19.51 16.40 -30.24
CA GLU A 132 -20.81 15.93 -30.69
C GLU A 132 -21.23 16.63 -32.00
N GLY A 133 -22.27 16.11 -32.65
CA GLY A 133 -22.74 16.63 -33.92
C GLY A 133 -23.62 17.86 -33.71
N ASN A 134 -23.46 18.90 -34.52
CA ASN A 134 -24.34 20.06 -34.45
C ASN A 134 -25.61 19.83 -35.27
N GLY A 135 -26.71 19.48 -34.61
CA GLY A 135 -28.02 19.28 -35.23
C GLY A 135 -28.71 20.55 -35.77
N GLU A 136 -28.34 21.72 -35.25
CA GLU A 136 -28.92 23.01 -35.66
C GLU A 136 -28.32 23.52 -36.97
N HIS A 137 -27.15 23.00 -37.36
CA HIS A 137 -26.51 23.39 -38.61
C HIS A 137 -27.21 22.70 -39.80
N PRO A 138 -27.49 23.39 -40.93
CA PRO A 138 -28.22 22.80 -42.07
C PRO A 138 -27.56 21.56 -42.68
N MET A 139 -26.23 21.51 -42.66
CA MET A 139 -25.43 20.36 -43.11
C MET A 139 -24.98 19.44 -41.96
N GLY A 140 -25.44 19.73 -40.75
CA GLY A 140 -25.07 19.00 -39.55
C GLY A 140 -25.93 17.78 -39.32
N GLN A 141 -25.48 16.95 -38.39
CA GLN A 141 -26.18 15.76 -37.93
C GLN A 141 -26.11 15.77 -36.40
N ASN A 142 -27.08 15.14 -35.73
CA ASN A 142 -27.06 15.01 -34.28
C ASN A 142 -25.93 14.11 -33.75
N GLY A 143 -25.21 13.42 -34.65
CA GLY A 143 -24.13 12.50 -34.30
C GLY A 143 -22.83 12.81 -35.03
N THR A 144 -21.76 12.21 -34.54
CA THR A 144 -20.40 12.36 -35.08
C THR A 144 -19.86 11.05 -35.64
N GLY A 145 -19.01 11.15 -36.66
CA GLY A 145 -18.21 10.03 -37.12
C GLY A 145 -17.02 9.72 -36.21
N PRO A 146 -16.35 8.56 -36.40
CA PRO A 146 -15.24 8.12 -35.57
C PRO A 146 -14.05 9.10 -35.57
N TYR A 147 -13.79 9.77 -36.69
CA TYR A 147 -12.70 10.76 -36.79
C TYR A 147 -12.96 12.02 -35.96
N ALA A 148 -14.21 12.48 -35.89
CA ALA A 148 -14.56 13.63 -35.07
C ALA A 148 -14.43 13.30 -33.58
N GLN A 149 -14.86 12.10 -33.18
CA GLN A 149 -14.64 11.61 -31.81
C GLN A 149 -13.16 11.46 -31.46
N ALA A 150 -12.36 10.87 -32.35
CA ALA A 150 -10.93 10.68 -32.15
C ALA A 150 -10.12 12.00 -32.18
N SER A 151 -10.70 13.09 -32.68
CA SER A 151 -9.99 14.38 -32.80
C SER A 151 -9.57 14.96 -31.45
N VAL A 152 -10.29 14.64 -30.38
CA VAL A 152 -9.93 15.01 -29.00
C VAL A 152 -8.60 14.38 -28.60
N LEU A 153 -8.37 13.11 -28.94
CA LEU A 153 -7.10 12.43 -28.65
C LEU A 153 -5.94 13.06 -29.43
N ASN A 154 -6.18 13.44 -30.69
CA ASN A 154 -5.18 14.14 -31.50
C ASN A 154 -4.85 15.56 -30.97
N LEU A 155 -5.78 16.20 -30.26
CA LEU A 155 -5.51 17.48 -29.59
C LEU A 155 -4.61 17.29 -28.36
N TYR A 156 -4.83 16.23 -27.59
CA TYR A 156 -4.09 15.92 -26.37
C TYR A 156 -2.96 14.91 -26.55
N ASP A 157 -2.53 14.67 -27.79
CA ASP A 157 -1.42 13.77 -28.09
C ASP A 157 -0.11 14.31 -27.47
N PRO A 158 0.58 13.55 -26.59
CA PRO A 158 1.84 13.99 -25.99
C PRO A 158 2.96 14.21 -27.01
N ASP A 159 2.92 13.52 -28.16
CA ASP A 159 3.92 13.59 -29.23
C ASP A 159 3.67 14.75 -30.21
N ARG A 160 2.57 15.48 -30.02
CA ARG A 160 2.24 16.68 -30.79
C ARG A 160 3.37 17.70 -30.69
N SER A 161 3.70 18.35 -31.82
CA SER A 161 4.76 19.34 -31.88
C SER A 161 4.50 20.50 -30.90
N ARG A 162 5.41 20.68 -29.94
CA ARG A 162 5.32 21.70 -28.88
C ARG A 162 6.13 22.97 -29.20
N SER A 163 7.01 22.90 -30.19
CA SER A 163 7.92 23.98 -30.55
C SER A 163 8.23 23.95 -32.04
N VAL A 164 8.64 25.10 -32.57
CA VAL A 164 9.12 25.19 -33.95
C VAL A 164 10.44 24.46 -34.08
N ARG A 165 10.66 23.82 -35.24
CA ARG A 165 11.91 23.13 -35.56
C ARG A 165 12.46 23.64 -36.88
N GLN A 166 13.77 23.85 -36.92
CA GLN A 166 14.54 24.15 -38.11
C GLN A 166 15.62 23.08 -38.26
N GLU A 167 15.64 22.37 -39.39
CA GLU A 167 16.62 21.30 -39.67
C GLU A 167 16.71 20.23 -38.56
N GLY A 168 15.58 19.96 -37.91
CA GLY A 168 15.50 18.99 -36.80
C GLY A 168 15.85 19.54 -35.42
N SER A 169 16.46 20.72 -35.33
CA SER A 169 16.76 21.41 -34.06
C SER A 169 15.61 22.32 -33.64
N GLN A 170 15.45 22.55 -32.33
CA GLN A 170 14.45 23.46 -31.80
C GLN A 170 14.80 24.91 -32.19
N ALA A 171 13.81 25.67 -32.66
CA ALA A 171 13.94 27.07 -33.05
C ALA A 171 12.83 27.91 -32.39
N SER A 172 13.02 29.23 -32.35
CA SER A 172 11.99 30.13 -31.85
C SER A 172 10.96 30.49 -32.92
N TRP A 173 9.76 30.88 -32.50
CA TRP A 173 8.74 31.41 -33.43
C TRP A 173 9.22 32.67 -34.14
N ASN A 174 10.00 33.53 -33.47
CA ASN A 174 10.51 34.76 -34.06
C ASN A 174 11.53 34.49 -35.17
N ASP A 175 12.38 33.47 -35.02
CA ASP A 175 13.34 33.05 -36.05
C ASP A 175 12.60 32.51 -37.28
N PHE A 176 11.52 31.75 -37.08
CA PHE A 176 10.67 31.30 -38.18
C PHE A 176 10.00 32.47 -38.92
N VAL A 177 9.46 33.43 -38.19
CA VAL A 177 8.84 34.62 -38.78
C VAL A 177 9.85 35.47 -39.55
N SER A 178 11.07 35.64 -39.03
CA SER A 178 12.13 36.39 -39.73
C SER A 178 12.59 35.67 -40.99
N PHE A 179 12.72 34.35 -40.95
CA PHE A 179 13.00 33.50 -42.11
C PHE A 179 11.93 33.65 -43.20
N CYS A 180 10.65 33.54 -42.85
CA CYS A 180 9.55 33.67 -43.82
C CYS A 180 9.46 35.06 -44.47
N ARG A 181 9.96 36.11 -43.81
CA ARG A 181 9.98 37.47 -44.37
C ARG A 181 11.12 37.72 -45.36
N GLN A 182 12.14 36.86 -45.37
CA GLN A 182 13.30 36.96 -46.26
C GLN A 182 13.09 36.18 -47.57
N LEU A 183 12.11 35.29 -47.63
CA LEU A 183 11.64 34.60 -48.83
C LEU A 183 10.79 35.52 -49.71
#